data_AF-A0A7D4TAN6-F1
#
_entry.id   AF-A0A7D4TAN6-F1
#
_cell.length_a   1.000
_cell.length_b   1.000
_cell.length_c   1.000
_cell.angle_alpha   90.00
_cell.angle_beta   90.00
_cell.angle_gamma   90.00
#
_symmetry.space_group_name_H-M   'P 1'
#
loop_
_entity.id
_entity.type
_entity.pdbx_description
1 polymer ?
#
loop_
_entity_poly.entity_id
_entity_poly.type
_entity_poly.pdbx_seq_one_letter_code
_entity_poly.pdbx_strand_id
1 'polypeptide(L)'
;MPELKKITQPITLFATLCAMLMAFAVSTAQAKMNVHQFKPGDTIFVAFPAGNIKDDAFIVGTVQRLEKNGDYLIEVQDYVEGHDYGSSCIPMIKKEDPEAMARGYGAGWEVWKDTTKLDKQRLNYVVPRLQSMKLGEGKHYFVERNNLYIVFGRWKSDAPVMTLDRIARAQREAQNAGLEELVPVFDLVKYHRKVFYDTNNRPLYAFERIAPAIMMLEQVQKIFDQHPKLQKLWQAKNRDWKKIAESTYDYFMIEAIDKVVFDAADQLYEEGIENAGSDKVERLRQLTQSIRREK
;
A
#
# COMPACT_ATOMS: atom_id res chain seq x y z
N MET A 1 5.38 -65.39 -48.48
CA MET A 1 4.23 -65.12 -47.61
C MET A 1 4.68 -64.15 -46.53
N PRO A 2 4.28 -62.87 -46.54
CA PRO A 2 4.66 -61.91 -45.50
C PRO A 2 3.57 -61.79 -44.41
N GLU A 3 4.01 -61.68 -43.17
CA GLU A 3 3.20 -61.44 -41.98
C GLU A 3 2.57 -60.04 -41.95
N LEU A 4 1.28 -59.96 -41.65
CA LEU A 4 0.57 -58.73 -41.32
C LEU A 4 0.66 -58.47 -39.81
N LYS A 5 1.50 -57.50 -39.42
CA LYS A 5 1.52 -56.94 -38.05
C LYS A 5 0.24 -56.15 -37.78
N LYS A 6 -0.47 -56.53 -36.71
CA LYS A 6 -1.65 -55.82 -36.19
C LYS A 6 -1.28 -54.44 -35.67
N ILE A 7 -1.94 -53.42 -36.21
CA ILE A 7 -1.90 -52.04 -35.74
C ILE A 7 -2.97 -51.90 -34.64
N THR A 8 -2.59 -52.06 -33.38
CA THR A 8 -3.48 -51.89 -32.21
C THR A 8 -2.98 -50.84 -31.22
N GLN A 9 -2.27 -49.81 -31.68
CA GLN A 9 -1.60 -48.86 -30.77
C GLN A 9 -2.05 -47.37 -30.78
N PRO A 10 -2.95 -46.84 -31.64
CA PRO A 10 -3.25 -45.40 -31.55
C PRO A 10 -4.42 -45.05 -30.61
N ILE A 11 -5.28 -46.02 -30.24
CA ILE A 11 -6.53 -45.72 -29.53
C ILE A 11 -6.32 -45.51 -28.02
N THR A 12 -5.37 -46.22 -27.41
CA THR A 12 -5.08 -46.11 -25.97
C THR A 12 -4.37 -44.80 -25.61
N LEU A 13 -3.49 -44.28 -26.47
CA LEU A 13 -2.76 -43.03 -26.19
C LEU A 13 -3.69 -41.80 -26.14
N PHE A 14 -4.69 -41.75 -27.02
CA PHE A 14 -5.63 -40.62 -27.11
C PHE A 14 -6.58 -40.56 -25.91
N ALA A 15 -7.03 -41.72 -25.43
CA ALA A 15 -7.89 -41.81 -24.24
C ALA A 15 -7.16 -41.37 -22.96
N THR A 16 -5.88 -41.72 -22.79
CA THR A 16 -5.06 -41.26 -21.65
C THR A 16 -4.76 -39.76 -21.70
N LEU A 17 -4.55 -39.19 -22.89
CA LEU A 17 -4.31 -37.75 -23.04
C LEU A 17 -5.55 -36.91 -22.72
N CYS A 18 -6.74 -37.36 -23.17
CA CYS A 18 -8.01 -36.72 -22.81
C CYS A 18 -8.34 -36.83 -21.31
N ALA A 19 -8.01 -37.95 -20.67
CA ALA A 19 -8.20 -38.11 -19.21
C ALA A 19 -7.26 -37.20 -18.40
N MET A 20 -6.00 -37.02 -18.83
CA MET A 20 -5.07 -36.07 -18.18
C MET A 20 -5.48 -34.61 -18.38
N LEU A 21 -5.96 -34.24 -19.58
CA LEU A 21 -6.45 -32.88 -19.85
C LEU A 21 -7.72 -32.55 -19.04
N MET A 22 -8.63 -33.51 -18.85
CA MET A 22 -9.78 -33.32 -17.95
C MET A 22 -9.38 -33.26 -16.47
N ALA A 23 -8.39 -34.03 -16.04
CA ALA A 23 -7.86 -33.93 -14.66
C ALA A 23 -7.17 -32.58 -14.37
N PHE A 24 -6.53 -31.96 -15.37
CA PHE A 24 -5.94 -30.61 -15.26
C PHE A 24 -7.00 -29.48 -15.32
N ALA A 25 -8.08 -29.67 -16.06
CA ALA A 25 -9.18 -28.70 -16.12
C ALA A 25 -10.00 -28.68 -14.80
N VAL A 26 -10.10 -29.81 -14.10
CA VAL A 26 -10.79 -29.88 -12.79
C VAL A 26 -9.91 -29.34 -11.65
N SER A 27 -8.58 -29.49 -11.72
CA SER A 27 -7.67 -28.96 -10.69
C SER A 27 -7.49 -27.44 -10.74
N THR A 28 -7.61 -26.82 -11.92
CA THR A 28 -7.61 -25.35 -12.06
C THR A 28 -8.94 -24.71 -11.65
N ALA A 29 -10.05 -25.44 -11.71
CA ALA A 29 -11.35 -25.00 -11.16
C ALA A 29 -11.46 -25.16 -9.63
N GLN A 30 -10.54 -25.92 -9.00
CA GLN A 30 -10.44 -26.10 -7.56
C GLN A 30 -9.41 -25.18 -6.88
N ALA A 31 -8.71 -24.34 -7.63
CA ALA A 31 -8.16 -23.08 -7.11
C ALA A 31 -9.27 -22.04 -6.87
N LYS A 32 -10.46 -22.48 -6.45
CA LYS A 32 -11.33 -21.66 -5.63
C LYS A 32 -10.52 -21.42 -4.37
N MET A 33 -10.01 -20.20 -4.23
CA MET A 33 -9.66 -19.65 -2.92
C MET A 33 -10.62 -20.25 -1.90
N ASN A 34 -10.10 -20.79 -0.79
CA ASN A 34 -10.91 -21.20 0.35
C ASN A 34 -11.62 -19.95 0.88
N VAL A 35 -12.67 -19.51 0.18
CA VAL A 35 -13.61 -18.52 0.62
C VAL A 35 -14.37 -19.23 1.72
N HIS A 36 -13.99 -18.96 2.96
CA HIS A 36 -14.69 -19.47 4.11
C HIS A 36 -16.19 -19.24 3.89
N GLN A 37 -16.96 -20.33 3.85
CA GLN A 37 -18.41 -20.25 3.85
C GLN A 37 -18.83 -19.99 5.29
N PHE A 38 -19.32 -18.78 5.54
CA PHE A 38 -19.82 -18.40 6.86
C PHE A 38 -21.25 -18.87 7.03
N LYS A 39 -21.58 -19.32 8.24
CA LYS A 39 -22.91 -19.79 8.63
C LYS A 39 -23.64 -18.71 9.43
N PRO A 40 -24.98 -18.75 9.49
CA PRO A 40 -25.73 -17.95 10.45
C PRO A 40 -25.12 -18.07 11.87
N GLY A 41 -24.89 -16.93 12.51
CA GLY A 41 -24.23 -16.82 13.81
C GLY A 41 -22.72 -16.55 13.77
N ASP A 42 -22.05 -16.71 12.62
CA ASP A 42 -20.62 -16.39 12.50
C ASP A 42 -20.40 -14.86 12.52
N THR A 43 -19.45 -14.39 13.35
CA THR A 43 -18.96 -13.01 13.28
C THR A 43 -17.92 -12.88 12.18
N ILE A 44 -18.14 -11.90 11.30
CA ILE A 44 -17.29 -11.62 10.15
C ILE A 44 -16.86 -10.17 10.11
N PHE A 45 -15.65 -9.96 9.57
CA PHE A 45 -15.11 -8.67 9.22
C PHE A 45 -15.29 -8.46 7.71
N VAL A 46 -15.74 -7.28 7.31
CA VAL A 46 -16.00 -6.94 5.90
C VAL A 46 -15.25 -5.66 5.55
N ALA A 47 -14.36 -5.75 4.57
CA ALA A 47 -13.57 -4.61 4.10
C ALA A 47 -14.20 -3.97 2.86
N PHE A 48 -14.36 -2.64 2.85
CA PHE A 48 -14.82 -1.85 1.71
C PHE A 48 -13.71 -0.92 1.21
N PRO A 49 -12.62 -1.46 0.63
CA PRO A 49 -11.51 -0.63 0.18
C PRO A 49 -11.92 0.31 -0.95
N ALA A 50 -11.65 1.60 -0.76
CA ALA A 50 -11.72 2.62 -1.80
C ALA A 50 -10.34 3.22 -2.10
N GLY A 51 -10.18 3.81 -3.28
CA GLY A 51 -8.94 4.52 -3.65
C GLY A 51 -8.75 5.83 -2.87
N ASN A 52 -9.82 6.36 -2.28
CA ASN A 52 -9.85 7.54 -1.43
C ASN A 52 -10.13 7.12 0.02
N ILE A 53 -9.37 7.66 0.98
CA ILE A 53 -9.52 7.34 2.40
C ILE A 53 -10.89 7.74 2.97
N LYS A 54 -11.51 8.77 2.39
CA LYS A 54 -12.85 9.20 2.82
C LYS A 54 -13.90 8.14 2.51
N ASP A 55 -13.76 7.44 1.39
CA ASP A 55 -14.75 6.47 0.94
C ASP A 55 -14.44 5.05 1.46
N ASP A 56 -13.46 4.93 2.35
CA ASP A 56 -13.01 3.67 2.92
C ASP A 56 -13.78 3.33 4.20
N ALA A 57 -14.09 2.05 4.38
CA ALA A 57 -14.83 1.57 5.55
C ALA A 57 -14.56 0.09 5.83
N PHE A 58 -14.83 -0.30 7.07
CA PHE A 58 -15.04 -1.71 7.39
C PHE A 58 -16.21 -1.90 8.36
N ILE A 59 -16.81 -3.07 8.28
CA ILE A 59 -17.94 -3.47 9.12
C ILE A 59 -17.59 -4.79 9.82
N VAL A 60 -17.95 -4.89 11.09
CA VAL A 60 -18.02 -6.15 11.83
C VAL A 60 -19.50 -6.49 11.99
N GLY A 61 -19.88 -7.70 11.62
CA GLY A 61 -21.26 -8.14 11.80
C GLY A 61 -21.41 -9.64 11.93
N THR A 62 -22.56 -10.05 12.44
CA THR A 62 -22.94 -11.45 12.59
C THR A 62 -23.77 -11.87 11.39
N VAL A 63 -23.37 -12.94 10.72
CA VAL A 63 -24.12 -13.49 9.59
C VAL A 63 -25.50 -13.92 10.07
N GLN A 64 -26.54 -13.39 9.45
CA GLN A 64 -27.93 -13.79 9.68
C GLN A 64 -28.32 -14.88 8.69
N ARG A 65 -27.97 -14.69 7.42
CA ARG A 65 -28.23 -15.68 6.36
C ARG A 65 -27.33 -15.47 5.14
N LEU A 66 -27.30 -16.51 4.31
CA LEU A 66 -26.73 -16.47 2.96
C LEU A 66 -27.80 -16.05 1.96
N GLU A 67 -27.48 -15.11 1.09
CA GLU A 67 -28.33 -14.66 -0.01
C GLU A 67 -28.21 -15.59 -1.22
N LYS A 68 -29.20 -15.56 -2.13
CA LYS A 68 -29.25 -16.46 -3.31
C LYS A 68 -28.04 -16.34 -4.23
N ASN A 69 -27.40 -15.17 -4.26
CA ASN A 69 -26.20 -14.90 -5.04
C ASN A 69 -24.90 -15.30 -4.31
N GLY A 70 -25.00 -15.83 -3.08
CA GLY A 70 -23.87 -16.24 -2.25
C GLY A 70 -23.30 -15.15 -1.36
N ASP A 71 -23.84 -13.93 -1.37
CA ASP A 71 -23.49 -12.86 -0.43
C ASP A 71 -24.10 -13.13 0.95
N TYR A 72 -23.72 -12.33 1.96
CA TYR A 72 -24.22 -12.51 3.32
C TYR A 72 -25.10 -11.34 3.72
N LEU A 73 -26.25 -11.62 4.33
CA LEU A 73 -26.93 -10.65 5.17
C LEU A 73 -26.30 -10.71 6.56
N ILE A 74 -25.80 -9.59 7.05
CA ILE A 74 -25.24 -9.46 8.39
C ILE A 74 -26.07 -8.52 9.24
N GLU A 75 -26.11 -8.78 10.54
CA GLU A 75 -26.44 -7.81 11.57
C GLU A 75 -25.15 -7.11 11.99
N VAL A 76 -25.08 -5.79 11.76
CA VAL A 76 -23.91 -4.97 12.05
C VAL A 76 -23.74 -4.82 13.56
N GLN A 77 -22.60 -5.26 14.07
CA GLN A 77 -22.22 -5.14 15.48
C GLN A 77 -21.36 -3.91 15.72
N ASP A 78 -20.44 -3.64 14.78
CA ASP A 78 -19.55 -2.49 14.82
C ASP A 78 -19.21 -2.05 13.40
N TYR A 79 -18.86 -0.79 13.23
CA TYR A 79 -18.37 -0.28 11.96
C TYR A 79 -17.33 0.79 12.27
N VAL A 80 -16.33 0.90 11.41
CA VAL A 80 -15.28 1.90 11.56
C VAL A 80 -15.15 2.68 10.27
N GLU A 81 -15.11 4.00 10.47
CA GLU A 81 -15.06 5.01 9.43
C GLU A 81 -13.61 5.16 8.96
N GLY A 82 -13.36 5.28 7.65
CA GLY A 82 -12.05 5.75 7.14
C GLY A 82 -11.65 7.11 7.72
N HIS A 83 -12.64 7.88 8.20
CA HIS A 83 -12.51 9.14 8.93
C HIS A 83 -11.95 8.99 10.35
N ASP A 84 -11.90 7.85 11.02
CA ASP A 84 -11.22 7.82 12.34
C ASP A 84 -9.69 8.14 12.25
N TYR A 85 -9.20 8.48 11.04
CA TYR A 85 -7.97 9.24 10.74
C TYR A 85 -8.13 10.66 10.08
N GLY A 86 -9.33 11.13 9.70
CA GLY A 86 -9.68 12.50 9.26
C GLY A 86 -11.12 12.67 8.70
N SER A 87 -11.87 13.65 9.23
CA SER A 87 -13.26 14.11 8.98
C SER A 87 -14.07 13.60 7.75
N SER A 88 -15.18 12.92 8.06
CA SER A 88 -16.37 12.52 7.27
C SER A 88 -16.26 11.34 6.28
N CYS A 89 -17.19 10.36 6.39
CA CYS A 89 -18.05 9.84 5.30
C CYS A 89 -19.18 8.87 5.75
N ILE A 90 -20.20 8.76 4.89
CA ILE A 90 -21.47 8.03 5.04
C ILE A 90 -21.43 6.73 4.21
N PRO A 91 -22.02 5.61 4.66
CA PRO A 91 -22.06 4.36 3.89
C PRO A 91 -22.82 4.49 2.56
N MET A 92 -22.31 3.85 1.52
CA MET A 92 -22.97 3.76 0.21
C MET A 92 -23.53 2.36 -0.04
N ILE A 93 -24.82 2.27 -0.34
CA ILE A 93 -25.46 1.03 -0.78
C ILE A 93 -25.05 0.71 -2.21
N LYS A 94 -24.48 -0.47 -2.47
CA LYS A 94 -24.22 -0.97 -3.84
C LYS A 94 -25.44 -1.66 -4.48
N LYS A 95 -26.45 -2.03 -3.68
CA LYS A 95 -27.69 -2.65 -4.16
C LYS A 95 -28.83 -2.52 -3.16
N GLU A 96 -29.96 -1.96 -3.57
CA GLU A 96 -31.19 -1.93 -2.78
C GLU A 96 -31.84 -3.32 -2.76
N ASP A 97 -32.24 -3.82 -1.60
CA ASP A 97 -33.03 -5.04 -1.44
C ASP A 97 -34.52 -4.68 -1.21
N PRO A 98 -35.41 -4.91 -2.19
CA PRO A 98 -36.84 -4.67 -2.05
C PRO A 98 -37.50 -5.48 -0.92
N GLU A 99 -36.99 -6.67 -0.60
CA GLU A 99 -37.54 -7.52 0.45
C GLU A 99 -37.14 -7.07 1.86
N ALA A 100 -36.05 -6.29 2.00
CA ALA A 100 -35.65 -5.69 3.26
C ALA A 100 -36.59 -4.54 3.66
N MET A 101 -36.96 -3.69 2.68
CA MET A 101 -37.92 -2.60 2.89
C MET A 101 -39.32 -3.09 3.30
N ALA A 102 -39.79 -4.19 2.70
CA ALA A 102 -41.10 -4.77 3.02
C ALA A 102 -41.19 -5.33 4.45
N ARG A 103 -40.05 -5.62 5.09
CA ARG A 103 -39.96 -6.17 6.45
C ARG A 103 -39.77 -5.10 7.54
N GLY A 104 -39.89 -3.82 7.20
CA GLY A 104 -39.74 -2.72 8.16
C GLY A 104 -38.29 -2.37 8.50
N TYR A 105 -37.32 -2.99 7.84
CA TYR A 105 -35.94 -2.51 7.84
C TYR A 105 -35.92 -1.35 6.85
N GLY A 106 -35.95 -0.11 7.39
CA GLY A 106 -36.13 1.11 6.61
C GLY A 106 -35.20 1.23 5.40
N ALA A 107 -35.47 2.20 4.53
CA ALA A 107 -34.81 2.41 3.24
C ALA A 107 -33.31 2.76 3.30
N GLY A 108 -32.54 2.30 4.29
CA GLY A 108 -31.10 2.50 4.43
C GLY A 108 -30.61 3.96 4.38
N TRP A 109 -31.52 4.93 4.34
CA TRP A 109 -31.31 6.32 3.94
C TRP A 109 -32.14 7.30 4.76
N GLU A 110 -32.58 6.93 5.97
CA GLU A 110 -33.01 7.96 6.93
C GLU A 110 -31.77 8.78 7.35
N VAL A 111 -31.46 9.74 6.48
CA VAL A 111 -30.53 10.85 6.57
C VAL A 111 -29.55 10.72 7.75
N TRP A 112 -28.41 10.11 7.45
CA TRP A 112 -27.23 9.85 8.28
C TRP A 112 -26.50 11.15 8.67
N LYS A 113 -27.23 12.12 9.24
CA LYS A 113 -26.70 13.45 9.62
C LYS A 113 -26.21 13.52 11.07
N ASP A 114 -26.57 12.54 11.89
CA ASP A 114 -26.18 12.46 13.30
C ASP A 114 -25.66 11.04 13.62
N THR A 115 -24.39 10.79 13.31
CA THR A 115 -23.72 9.49 13.57
C THR A 115 -23.54 9.20 15.07
N THR A 116 -23.80 10.17 15.96
CA THR A 116 -23.72 9.97 17.41
C THR A 116 -24.92 9.22 18.00
N LYS A 117 -25.97 8.99 17.19
CA LYS A 117 -27.23 8.35 17.61
C LYS A 117 -27.62 7.12 16.78
N LEU A 118 -26.66 6.48 16.12
CA LEU A 118 -26.93 5.21 15.46
C LEU A 118 -27.40 4.18 16.50
N ASP A 119 -28.64 3.70 16.34
CA ASP A 119 -29.13 2.55 17.08
C ASP A 119 -28.39 1.32 16.55
N LYS A 120 -27.25 1.02 17.18
CA LYS A 120 -26.34 -0.08 16.85
C LYS A 120 -27.02 -1.46 16.92
N GLN A 121 -28.24 -1.55 17.43
CA GLN A 121 -28.89 -2.82 17.73
C GLN A 121 -29.74 -3.40 16.58
N ARG A 122 -29.90 -2.70 15.43
CA ARG A 122 -30.87 -3.14 14.39
C ARG A 122 -30.45 -2.92 12.93
N LEU A 123 -29.16 -2.84 12.64
CA LEU A 123 -28.68 -2.61 11.26
C LEU A 123 -28.40 -3.92 10.54
N ASN A 124 -29.29 -4.30 9.62
CA ASN A 124 -29.06 -5.43 8.72
C ASN A 124 -28.50 -4.93 7.38
N TYR A 125 -27.42 -5.54 6.88
CA TYR A 125 -26.73 -5.10 5.67
C TYR A 125 -26.27 -6.29 4.82
N VAL A 126 -26.38 -6.20 3.49
CA VAL A 126 -25.92 -7.25 2.57
C VAL A 126 -24.49 -6.96 2.14
N VAL A 127 -23.58 -7.90 2.38
CA VAL A 127 -22.14 -7.75 2.13
C VAL A 127 -21.62 -8.77 1.11
N PRO A 128 -20.69 -8.35 0.22
CA PRO A 128 -20.13 -9.25 -0.78
C PRO A 128 -19.33 -10.39 -0.15
N ARG A 129 -19.59 -11.64 -0.58
CA ARG A 129 -18.88 -12.82 -0.06
C ARG A 129 -17.36 -12.70 -0.15
N LEU A 130 -16.86 -12.08 -1.22
CA LEU A 130 -15.43 -11.95 -1.52
C LEU A 130 -14.72 -10.95 -0.62
N GLN A 131 -15.45 -10.10 0.09
CA GLN A 131 -14.91 -9.07 0.99
C GLN A 131 -15.04 -9.46 2.48
N SER A 132 -15.58 -10.64 2.75
CA SER A 132 -15.83 -11.15 4.10
C SER A 132 -14.69 -12.04 4.60
N MET A 133 -14.24 -11.79 5.82
CA MET A 133 -13.18 -12.51 6.53
C MET A 133 -13.67 -12.97 7.89
N LYS A 134 -13.13 -14.09 8.39
CA LYS A 134 -13.50 -14.61 9.71
C LYS A 134 -12.97 -13.67 10.81
N LEU A 135 -13.84 -13.13 11.66
CA LEU A 135 -13.42 -12.43 12.88
C LEU A 135 -13.53 -13.41 14.05
N GLY A 136 -12.39 -13.86 14.57
CA GLY A 136 -12.36 -14.76 15.72
C GLY A 136 -12.31 -14.00 17.03
N GLU A 137 -12.87 -14.57 18.10
CA GLU A 137 -12.73 -14.03 19.46
C GLU A 137 -11.24 -13.90 19.84
N GLY A 138 -10.86 -12.76 20.42
CA GLY A 138 -9.47 -12.44 20.78
C GLY A 138 -8.52 -12.14 19.61
N LYS A 139 -9.01 -12.09 18.35
CA LYS A 139 -8.18 -11.73 17.21
C LYS A 139 -8.16 -10.23 16.97
N HIS A 140 -6.97 -9.63 17.01
CA HIS A 140 -6.74 -8.26 16.56
C HIS A 140 -6.41 -8.25 15.07
N TYR A 141 -7.18 -7.52 14.28
CA TYR A 141 -6.85 -7.23 12.88
C TYR A 141 -6.22 -5.84 12.80
N PHE A 142 -5.05 -5.76 12.17
CA PHE A 142 -4.41 -4.51 11.82
C PHE A 142 -4.72 -4.19 10.35
N VAL A 143 -5.48 -3.13 10.12
CA VAL A 143 -5.78 -2.65 8.76
C VAL A 143 -4.74 -1.58 8.42
N GLU A 144 -3.80 -1.91 7.54
CA GLU A 144 -2.81 -0.96 7.03
C GLU A 144 -3.20 -0.50 5.63
N ARG A 145 -3.51 0.79 5.49
CA ARG A 145 -3.54 1.45 4.18
C ARG A 145 -2.10 1.79 3.78
N ASN A 146 -1.49 0.93 2.99
CA ASN A 146 -0.29 1.30 2.23
C ASN A 146 -0.71 2.11 1.01
N ASN A 147 -1.04 3.38 1.22
CA ASN A 147 -1.01 4.34 0.13
C ASN A 147 0.45 4.80 -0.04
N LEU A 148 0.94 4.82 -1.28
CA LEU A 148 2.28 5.29 -1.63
C LEU A 148 2.58 6.66 -1.03
N TYR A 149 1.60 7.57 -1.04
CA TYR A 149 1.71 8.89 -0.42
C TYR A 149 1.86 8.80 1.11
N ILE A 150 1.16 7.89 1.78
CA ILE A 150 1.28 7.73 3.25
C ILE A 150 2.68 7.22 3.60
N VAL A 151 3.20 6.24 2.85
CA VAL A 151 4.55 5.73 3.09
C VAL A 151 5.60 6.81 2.84
N PHE A 152 5.45 7.56 1.74
CA PHE A 152 6.32 8.70 1.45
C PHE A 152 6.22 9.81 2.50
N GLY A 153 5.02 10.22 2.88
CA GLY A 153 4.77 11.27 3.86
C GLY A 153 5.28 10.91 5.25
N ARG A 154 5.08 9.65 5.69
CA ARG A 154 5.64 9.14 6.95
C ARG A 154 7.15 9.12 6.96
N TRP A 155 7.77 8.75 5.83
CA TRP A 155 9.23 8.89 5.69
C TRP A 155 9.66 10.36 5.76
N LYS A 156 8.96 11.24 5.04
CA LYS A 156 9.27 12.67 4.99
C LYS A 156 9.20 13.32 6.37
N SER A 157 8.26 12.90 7.22
CA SER A 157 8.05 13.42 8.57
C SER A 157 8.84 12.68 9.67
N ASP A 158 9.78 11.80 9.31
CA ASP A 158 10.55 10.95 10.23
C ASP A 158 9.67 10.14 11.20
N ALA A 159 8.50 9.71 10.73
CA ALA A 159 7.56 8.95 11.54
C ALA A 159 8.22 7.65 12.04
N PRO A 160 7.97 7.26 13.31
CA PRO A 160 8.53 6.03 13.85
C PRO A 160 8.05 4.81 13.04
N VAL A 161 8.89 3.76 13.01
CA VAL A 161 8.61 2.46 12.37
C VAL A 161 8.58 2.50 10.82
N MET A 162 9.37 3.37 10.20
CA MET A 162 9.66 3.30 8.75
C MET A 162 10.82 2.34 8.46
N THR A 163 10.52 1.07 8.18
CA THR A 163 11.55 0.06 7.83
C THR A 163 11.87 0.07 6.33
N LEU A 164 13.06 -0.43 5.96
CA LEU A 164 13.41 -0.63 4.55
C LEU A 164 12.42 -1.56 3.83
N ASP A 165 11.93 -2.60 4.51
CA ASP A 165 10.93 -3.52 3.96
C ASP A 165 9.61 -2.82 3.63
N ARG A 166 9.19 -1.87 4.48
CA ARG A 166 7.99 -1.07 4.25
C ARG A 166 8.16 -0.19 3.02
N ILE A 167 9.32 0.46 2.86
CA ILE A 167 9.61 1.26 1.66
C ILE A 167 9.68 0.36 0.41
N ALA A 168 10.31 -0.82 0.52
CA ALA A 168 10.42 -1.77 -0.59
C ALA A 168 9.05 -2.34 -1.01
N ARG A 169 8.11 -2.53 -0.06
CA ARG A 169 6.71 -2.86 -0.39
C ARG A 169 6.05 -1.74 -1.17
N ALA A 170 6.16 -0.49 -0.71
CA ALA A 170 5.61 0.67 -1.44
C ALA A 170 6.20 0.80 -2.85
N GLN A 171 7.50 0.58 -3.01
CA GLN A 171 8.15 0.57 -4.33
C GLN A 171 7.54 -0.49 -5.28
N ARG A 172 7.28 -1.71 -4.79
CA ARG A 172 6.63 -2.77 -5.58
C ARG A 172 5.16 -2.45 -5.88
N GLU A 173 4.45 -1.87 -4.92
CA GLU A 173 3.07 -1.43 -5.09
C GLU A 173 2.98 -0.32 -6.15
N ALA A 174 3.94 0.60 -6.19
CA ALA A 174 4.02 1.63 -7.24
C ALA A 174 4.16 1.01 -8.64
N GLN A 175 5.05 0.02 -8.79
CA GLN A 175 5.19 -0.72 -10.04
C GLN A 175 3.89 -1.42 -10.45
N ASN A 176 3.27 -2.13 -9.51
CA ASN A 176 2.03 -2.87 -9.78
C ASN A 176 0.83 -1.95 -10.10
N ALA A 177 0.88 -0.69 -9.66
CA ALA A 177 -0.15 0.31 -9.93
C ALA A 177 0.09 1.11 -11.23
N GLY A 178 1.14 0.80 -12.00
CA GLY A 178 1.51 1.56 -13.20
C GLY A 178 2.04 2.96 -12.90
N LEU A 179 2.67 3.12 -11.73
CA LEU A 179 3.37 4.33 -11.30
C LEU A 179 4.88 4.05 -11.27
N GLU A 180 5.42 3.45 -12.32
CA GLU A 180 6.83 3.08 -12.40
C GLU A 180 7.77 4.29 -12.25
N GLU A 181 7.30 5.50 -12.56
CA GLU A 181 8.06 6.72 -12.35
C GLU A 181 8.39 6.98 -10.87
N LEU A 182 7.64 6.40 -9.92
CA LEU A 182 7.93 6.53 -8.49
C LEU A 182 9.02 5.58 -7.98
N VAL A 183 9.40 4.58 -8.76
CA VAL A 183 10.47 3.62 -8.41
C VAL A 183 11.79 4.33 -8.06
N PRO A 184 12.33 5.22 -8.90
CA PRO A 184 13.56 5.97 -8.57
C PRO A 184 13.40 6.86 -7.34
N VAL A 185 12.20 7.38 -7.06
CA VAL A 185 11.96 8.15 -5.82
C VAL A 185 12.12 7.25 -4.61
N PHE A 186 11.48 6.07 -4.61
CA PHE A 186 11.59 5.14 -3.50
C PHE A 186 13.00 4.56 -3.33
N ASP A 187 13.79 4.50 -4.40
CA ASP A 187 15.21 4.15 -4.30
C ASP A 187 16.02 5.22 -3.55
N LEU A 188 15.79 6.50 -3.81
CA LEU A 188 16.42 7.58 -3.04
C LEU A 188 15.96 7.56 -1.57
N VAL A 189 14.67 7.32 -1.31
CA VAL A 189 14.09 7.17 0.03
C VAL A 189 14.73 6.02 0.80
N LYS A 190 14.91 4.86 0.16
CA LYS A 190 15.65 3.71 0.73
C LYS A 190 17.10 4.07 1.01
N TYR A 191 17.75 4.77 0.09
CA TYR A 191 19.13 5.20 0.25
C TYR A 191 19.28 6.09 1.47
N HIS A 192 18.42 7.10 1.59
CA HIS A 192 18.33 7.97 2.76
C HIS A 192 18.16 7.18 4.05
N ARG A 193 17.25 6.20 4.07
CA ARG A 193 17.04 5.38 5.28
C ARG A 193 18.29 4.61 5.70
N LYS A 194 19.10 4.13 4.74
CA LYS A 194 20.37 3.43 5.01
C LYS A 194 21.48 4.36 5.53
N VAL A 195 21.34 5.68 5.39
CA VAL A 195 22.28 6.63 5.97
C VAL A 195 22.22 6.62 7.50
N PHE A 196 21.07 6.31 8.08
CA PHE A 196 20.85 6.41 9.53
C PHE A 196 20.79 5.07 10.25
N TYR A 197 20.65 3.96 9.52
CA TYR A 197 20.45 2.63 10.11
C TYR A 197 21.30 1.58 9.40
N ASP A 198 21.87 0.66 10.18
CA ASP A 198 22.58 -0.50 9.65
C ASP A 198 21.62 -1.61 9.16
N THR A 199 22.19 -2.72 8.69
CA THR A 199 21.42 -3.87 8.19
C THR A 199 20.55 -4.55 9.25
N ASN A 200 20.83 -4.34 10.54
CA ASN A 200 20.06 -4.86 11.66
C ASN A 200 19.05 -3.83 12.19
N ASN A 201 18.85 -2.72 11.48
CA ASN A 201 18.05 -1.56 11.89
C ASN A 201 18.54 -0.88 13.18
N ARG A 202 19.81 -1.04 13.55
CA ARG A 202 20.42 -0.25 14.63
C ARG A 202 20.64 1.17 14.12
N PRO A 203 20.28 2.21 14.89
CA PRO A 203 20.70 3.57 14.60
C PRO A 203 22.23 3.69 14.55
N LEU A 204 22.74 4.28 13.47
CA LEU A 204 24.16 4.59 13.31
C LEU A 204 24.56 5.79 14.17
N TYR A 205 25.78 5.81 14.69
CA TYR A 205 26.37 6.99 15.33
C TYR A 205 26.64 8.09 14.30
N ALA A 206 26.72 9.35 14.72
CA ALA A 206 26.92 10.50 13.83
C ALA A 206 28.07 10.30 12.82
N PHE A 207 29.24 9.85 13.29
CA PHE A 207 30.40 9.60 12.42
C PHE A 207 30.19 8.47 11.41
N GLU A 208 29.38 7.45 11.73
CA GLU A 208 29.08 6.34 10.84
C GLU A 208 28.18 6.78 9.68
N ARG A 209 27.41 7.87 9.85
CA ARG A 209 26.47 8.40 8.85
C ARG A 209 27.15 9.22 7.75
N ILE A 210 28.33 9.78 8.02
CA ILE A 210 29.03 10.71 7.12
C ILE A 210 29.32 10.08 5.75
N ALA A 211 29.92 8.88 5.72
CA ALA A 211 30.25 8.22 4.45
C ALA A 211 29.00 7.83 3.64
N PRO A 212 27.96 7.22 4.24
CA PRO A 212 26.67 7.03 3.58
C PRO A 212 26.03 8.32 3.07
N ALA A 213 26.09 9.42 3.82
CA ALA A 213 25.53 10.71 3.40
C ALA A 213 26.25 11.30 2.18
N ILE A 214 27.58 11.18 2.10
CA ILE A 214 28.36 11.56 0.92
C ILE A 214 27.87 10.81 -0.31
N MET A 215 27.79 9.48 -0.23
CA MET A 215 27.34 8.67 -1.35
C MET A 215 25.89 8.97 -1.75
N MET A 216 25.04 9.35 -0.79
CA MET A 216 23.66 9.78 -1.07
C MET A 216 23.62 11.07 -1.88
N LEU A 217 24.42 12.07 -1.49
CA LEU A 217 24.50 13.34 -2.21
C LEU A 217 25.11 13.16 -3.61
N GLU A 218 26.06 12.25 -3.78
CA GLU A 218 26.57 11.88 -5.10
C GLU A 218 25.49 11.22 -5.96
N GLN A 219 24.58 10.45 -5.36
CA GLN A 219 23.41 9.92 -6.08
C GLN A 219 22.42 11.02 -6.47
N VAL A 220 22.20 12.04 -5.63
CA VAL A 220 21.41 13.23 -5.99
C VAL A 220 22.04 13.96 -7.17
N GLN A 221 23.37 14.14 -7.18
CA GLN A 221 24.06 14.76 -8.31
C GLN A 221 23.86 13.97 -9.60
N LYS A 222 23.99 12.63 -9.57
CA LYS A 222 23.69 11.77 -10.72
C LYS A 222 22.25 11.92 -11.21
N ILE A 223 21.28 12.03 -10.31
CA ILE A 223 19.87 12.28 -10.66
C ILE A 223 19.74 13.62 -11.39
N PHE A 224 20.39 14.68 -10.92
CA PHE A 224 20.38 15.97 -11.61
C PHE A 224 21.05 15.93 -12.99
N ASP A 225 22.18 15.24 -13.11
CA ASP A 225 22.89 15.09 -14.39
C ASP A 225 22.03 14.32 -15.41
N GLN A 226 21.28 13.30 -14.96
CA GLN A 226 20.36 12.52 -15.78
C GLN A 226 19.05 13.28 -16.09
N HIS A 227 18.62 14.16 -15.19
CA HIS A 227 17.38 14.92 -15.32
C HIS A 227 17.60 16.44 -15.16
N PRO A 228 18.21 17.13 -16.15
CA PRO A 228 18.52 18.56 -16.02
C PRO A 228 17.29 19.45 -15.82
N LYS A 229 16.11 19.04 -16.32
CA LYS A 229 14.84 19.75 -16.08
C LYS A 229 14.47 19.72 -14.59
N LEU A 230 14.62 18.57 -13.93
CA LEU A 230 14.37 18.40 -12.50
C LEU A 230 15.32 19.29 -11.69
N GLN A 231 16.61 19.33 -12.05
CA GLN A 231 17.59 20.21 -11.41
C GLN A 231 17.17 21.68 -11.50
N LYS A 232 16.77 22.14 -12.69
CA LYS A 232 16.28 23.52 -12.89
C LYS A 232 15.04 23.82 -12.03
N LEU A 233 14.08 22.88 -11.95
CA LEU A 233 12.90 23.03 -11.09
C LEU A 233 13.28 23.07 -9.61
N TRP A 234 14.21 22.23 -9.18
CA TRP A 234 14.66 22.15 -7.80
C TRP A 234 15.47 23.39 -7.37
N GLN A 235 16.34 23.91 -8.24
CA GLN A 235 17.17 25.09 -7.99
C GLN A 235 16.41 26.41 -8.12
N ALA A 236 15.19 26.42 -8.68
CA ALA A 236 14.42 27.65 -8.81
C ALA A 236 14.18 28.32 -7.45
N LYS A 237 14.55 29.60 -7.36
CA LYS A 237 14.39 30.42 -6.14
C LYS A 237 12.95 30.43 -5.64
N ASN A 238 12.01 30.64 -6.57
CA ASN A 238 10.57 30.53 -6.33
C ASN A 238 10.03 29.37 -7.16
N ARG A 239 9.85 28.20 -6.54
CA ARG A 239 9.32 27.02 -7.22
C ARG A 239 7.83 27.18 -7.52
N ASP A 240 7.45 26.97 -8.77
CA ASP A 240 6.05 26.88 -9.17
C ASP A 240 5.51 25.47 -8.85
N TRP A 241 4.97 25.31 -7.64
CA TRP A 241 4.43 24.04 -7.19
C TRP A 241 3.23 23.55 -7.98
N LYS A 242 2.46 24.46 -8.61
CA LYS A 242 1.34 24.04 -9.48
C LYS A 242 1.89 23.30 -10.70
N LYS A 243 2.92 23.86 -11.33
CA LYS A 243 3.59 23.25 -12.48
C LYS A 243 4.37 21.99 -12.11
N ILE A 244 5.03 21.98 -10.95
CA ILE A 244 5.74 20.79 -10.47
C ILE A 244 4.76 19.64 -10.22
N ALA A 245 3.58 19.92 -9.65
CA ALA A 245 2.56 18.92 -9.35
C ALA A 245 1.89 18.31 -10.60
N GLU A 246 2.12 18.86 -11.79
CA GLU A 246 1.67 18.23 -13.05
C GLU A 246 2.43 16.93 -13.36
N SER A 247 3.59 16.70 -12.73
CA SER A 247 4.34 15.45 -12.83
C SER A 247 4.48 14.82 -11.44
N THR A 248 3.92 13.61 -11.30
CA THR A 248 4.09 12.77 -10.10
C THR A 248 5.57 12.62 -9.75
N TYR A 249 6.41 12.27 -10.73
CA TYR A 249 7.86 12.16 -10.52
C TYR A 249 8.49 13.46 -10.04
N ASP A 250 8.28 14.60 -10.73
CA ASP A 250 8.93 15.86 -10.38
C ASP A 250 8.53 16.30 -8.96
N TYR A 251 7.24 16.17 -8.59
CA TYR A 251 6.76 16.49 -7.25
C TYR A 251 7.44 15.65 -6.17
N PHE A 252 7.35 14.33 -6.27
CA PHE A 252 7.86 13.42 -5.25
C PHE A 252 9.39 13.41 -5.18
N MET A 253 10.08 13.53 -6.32
CA MET A 253 11.54 13.57 -6.35
C MET A 253 12.08 14.89 -5.79
N ILE A 254 11.47 16.04 -6.10
CA ILE A 254 11.89 17.34 -5.52
C ILE A 254 11.74 17.32 -4.00
N GLU A 255 10.61 16.83 -3.50
CA GLU A 255 10.35 16.69 -2.06
C GLU A 255 11.35 15.73 -1.40
N ALA A 256 11.71 14.64 -2.07
CA ALA A 256 12.72 13.71 -1.58
C ALA A 256 14.11 14.36 -1.53
N ILE A 257 14.51 15.05 -2.59
CA ILE A 257 15.80 15.73 -2.68
C ILE A 257 15.92 16.83 -1.62
N ASP A 258 14.85 17.62 -1.38
CA ASP A 258 14.83 18.62 -0.32
C ASP A 258 15.16 18.01 1.05
N LYS A 259 14.49 16.91 1.40
CA LYS A 259 14.74 16.23 2.69
C LYS A 259 16.15 15.68 2.76
N VAL A 260 16.61 14.91 1.78
CA VAL A 260 17.93 14.27 1.86
C VAL A 260 19.07 15.29 1.89
N VAL A 261 18.94 16.42 1.18
CA VAL A 261 19.95 17.49 1.20
C VAL A 261 19.92 18.23 2.53
N PHE A 262 18.73 18.49 3.08
CA PHE A 262 18.57 19.10 4.40
C PHE A 262 19.18 18.21 5.49
N ASP A 263 18.78 16.94 5.56
CA ASP A 263 19.24 15.99 6.58
C ASP A 263 20.75 15.73 6.46
N ALA A 264 21.31 15.68 5.25
CA ALA A 264 22.76 15.55 5.05
C ALA A 264 23.54 16.79 5.50
N ALA A 265 22.97 17.99 5.35
CA ALA A 265 23.58 19.21 5.87
C ALA A 265 23.50 19.27 7.40
N ASP A 266 22.40 18.81 7.99
CA ASP A 266 22.19 18.78 9.44
C ASP A 266 23.20 17.87 10.15
N GLN A 267 23.62 16.77 9.50
CA GLN A 267 24.67 15.89 10.03
C GLN A 267 25.98 16.61 10.34
N LEU A 268 26.32 17.71 9.66
CA LEU A 268 27.55 18.47 9.93
C LEU A 268 27.54 19.20 11.29
N TYR A 269 26.41 19.18 12.00
CA TYR A 269 26.24 19.79 13.31
C TYR A 269 26.06 18.76 14.43
N GLU A 270 26.05 17.46 14.12
CA GLU A 270 25.97 16.40 15.13
C GLU A 270 27.29 16.27 15.92
N GLU A 271 27.17 15.90 17.20
CA GLU A 271 28.34 15.62 18.06
C GLU A 271 29.01 14.30 17.65
N GLY A 272 30.35 14.28 17.63
CA GLY A 272 31.12 13.08 17.35
C GLY A 272 31.49 12.86 15.89
N ILE A 273 31.11 13.78 14.97
CA ILE A 273 31.39 13.65 13.53
C ILE A 273 32.88 13.69 13.19
N GLU A 274 33.70 14.31 14.04
CA GLU A 274 35.16 14.36 13.91
C GLU A 274 35.77 12.96 13.85
N ASN A 275 35.11 11.96 14.44
CA ASN A 275 35.53 10.56 14.39
C ASN A 275 35.39 9.93 13.00
N ALA A 276 34.69 10.57 12.05
CA ALA A 276 34.58 10.10 10.67
C ALA A 276 35.85 10.35 9.85
N GLY A 277 36.73 11.24 10.32
CA GLY A 277 37.88 11.77 9.59
C GLY A 277 37.60 13.14 8.97
N SER A 278 38.55 14.06 9.10
CA SER A 278 38.42 15.44 8.63
C SER A 278 38.23 15.54 7.12
N ASP A 279 38.80 14.61 6.35
CA ASP A 279 38.63 14.46 4.91
C ASP A 279 37.17 14.19 4.53
N LYS A 280 36.50 13.29 5.25
CA LYS A 280 35.10 12.93 4.97
C LYS A 280 34.15 14.04 5.38
N VAL A 281 34.36 14.64 6.55
CA VAL A 281 33.55 15.78 7.01
C VAL A 281 33.66 16.95 6.03
N GLU A 282 34.87 17.25 5.55
CA GLU A 282 35.07 18.30 4.55
C GLU A 282 34.43 17.95 3.20
N ARG A 283 34.52 16.69 2.76
CA ARG A 283 33.84 16.23 1.54
C ARG A 283 32.33 16.40 1.63
N LEU A 284 31.72 16.02 2.76
CA LEU A 284 30.28 16.22 2.99
C LEU A 284 29.90 17.71 2.98
N ARG A 285 30.72 18.56 3.60
CA ARG A 285 30.55 20.02 3.58
C ARG A 285 30.59 20.60 2.16
N GLN A 286 31.56 20.18 1.35
CA GLN A 286 31.67 20.64 -0.04
C GLN A 286 30.47 20.18 -0.88
N LEU A 287 30.05 18.92 -0.74
CA LEU A 287 28.89 18.40 -1.46
C LEU A 287 27.60 19.13 -1.09
N THR A 288 27.34 19.30 0.21
CA THR A 288 26.14 20.02 0.69
C THR A 288 26.12 21.47 0.22
N GLN A 289 27.27 22.14 0.15
CA GLN A 289 27.39 23.49 -0.43
C GLN A 289 27.16 23.49 -1.95
N SER A 290 27.75 22.55 -2.69
CA SER A 290 27.62 22.47 -4.15
C SER A 290 26.19 22.17 -4.62
N ILE A 291 25.45 21.41 -3.81
CA ILE A 291 24.07 21.01 -4.09
C ILE A 291 23.08 22.01 -3.46
N ARG A 292 23.53 23.01 -2.69
CA ARG A 292 22.64 23.93 -1.97
C ARG A 292 21.82 24.81 -2.92
N ARG A 293 20.53 24.98 -2.60
CA ARG A 293 19.69 26.01 -3.23
C ARG A 293 20.04 27.39 -2.66
N GLU A 294 20.27 28.36 -3.53
CA GLU A 294 20.30 29.77 -3.14
C GLU A 294 18.89 30.17 -2.64
N LYS A 295 18.79 30.58 -1.38
CA LYS A 295 17.51 31.04 -0.79
C LYS A 295 17.17 32.45 -1.27
#